data_AF-A0A531LPI6-F1
#
_entry.id   AF-A0A531LPI6-F1
#
_cell.length_a   1.000
_cell.length_b   1.000
_cell.length_c   1.000
_cell.angle_alpha   90.00
_cell.angle_beta   90.00
_cell.angle_gamma   90.00
#
_symmetry.space_group_name_H-M   'P 1'
#
loop_
_entity.id
_entity.type
_entity.pdbx_description
1 polymer ?
#
loop_
_entity_poly.entity_id
_entity_poly.type
_entity_poly.pdbx_seq_one_letter_code
_entity_poly.pdbx_strand_id
1 'polypeptide(L)'
;MVDRPWSEYYCCMVAGRADYVEKYPLATKRVLRAILKAADFCASDPTSAARALVDRGFLPSYDLALTTLQNTAHDKWRAYDAEDSVRFYALRMKETGMIKSSPQTIL
;
A
#
# COMPACT_ATOMS: atom_id res chain seq x y z
N MET A 1 0.29 -5.64 -14.07
CA MET A 1 0.95 -6.58 -13.14
C MET A 1 2.42 -6.24 -13.13
N VAL A 2 3.06 -6.18 -11.96
CA VAL A 2 4.51 -5.95 -11.88
C VAL A 2 5.21 -7.29 -12.12
N ASP A 3 6.40 -7.28 -12.73
CA ASP A 3 7.15 -8.51 -12.97
C ASP A 3 7.76 -9.07 -11.68
N ARG A 4 8.11 -10.36 -11.71
CA ARG A 4 8.98 -10.93 -10.67
C ARG A 4 10.37 -10.27 -10.74
N PRO A 5 11.03 -10.04 -9.58
CA PRO A 5 10.62 -10.44 -8.23
C PRO A 5 9.66 -9.47 -7.52
N TRP A 6 9.39 -8.28 -8.05
CA TRP A 6 8.60 -7.25 -7.36
C TRP A 6 7.15 -7.64 -7.07
N SER A 7 6.54 -8.50 -7.89
CA SER A 7 5.17 -9.01 -7.67
C SER A 7 4.98 -9.79 -6.37
N GLU A 8 6.07 -10.28 -5.76
CA GLU A 8 6.07 -11.05 -4.52
C GLU A 8 6.14 -10.14 -3.27
N TYR A 9 6.24 -8.82 -3.45
CA TYR A 9 6.41 -7.85 -2.38
C TYR A 9 5.32 -6.77 -2.41
N TYR A 10 5.04 -6.15 -1.25
CA TYR A 10 4.11 -5.03 -1.19
C TYR A 10 4.54 -3.87 -2.10
N CYS A 11 3.63 -3.35 -2.91
CA CYS A 11 3.88 -2.12 -3.69
C CYS A 11 3.84 -0.86 -2.82
N CYS A 12 3.04 -0.86 -1.76
CA CYS A 12 2.81 0.27 -0.87
C CYS A 12 2.59 -0.22 0.57
N MET A 13 2.92 0.61 1.55
CA MET A 13 2.66 0.36 2.97
C MET A 13 2.07 1.61 3.63
N VAL A 14 1.28 1.43 4.70
CA VAL A 14 0.83 2.53 5.55
C VAL A 14 1.89 2.77 6.62
N ALA A 15 2.47 3.97 6.64
CA ALA A 15 3.43 4.39 7.65
C ALA A 15 2.87 5.51 8.52
N GLY A 16 3.26 5.53 9.79
CA GLY A 16 2.90 6.57 10.75
C GLY A 16 4.13 7.03 11.54
N ARG A 17 4.20 8.32 11.87
CA ARG A 17 5.29 8.87 12.68
C ARG A 17 5.17 8.34 14.12
N ALA A 18 6.26 7.78 14.67
CA ALA A 18 6.24 7.07 15.94
C ALA A 18 5.65 7.91 17.08
N ASP A 19 6.11 9.15 17.25
CA ASP A 19 5.62 10.10 18.25
C ASP A 19 4.11 10.39 18.13
N TYR A 20 3.57 10.44 16.91
CA TYR A 20 2.14 10.65 16.66
C TYR A 20 1.33 9.41 17.02
N VAL A 21 1.82 8.23 16.62
CA VAL A 21 1.16 6.94 16.91
C VAL A 21 1.10 6.70 18.42
N GLU A 22 2.20 6.98 19.12
CA GLU A 22 2.29 6.87 20.59
C GLU A 22 1.39 7.88 21.30
N LYS A 23 1.36 9.13 20.84
CA LYS A 23 0.54 10.19 21.44
C LYS A 23 -0.96 10.01 21.16
N TYR A 24 -1.33 9.44 20.01
CA TYR A 24 -2.71 9.32 19.56
C TYR A 24 -3.09 7.90 19.07
N PRO A 25 -2.99 6.87 19.93
CA PRO A 25 -3.16 5.47 19.50
C PRO A 25 -4.60 5.16 19.05
N LEU A 26 -5.61 5.77 19.69
CA LEU A 26 -7.02 5.58 19.31
C LEU A 26 -7.34 6.23 17.96
N ALA A 27 -6.81 7.43 17.69
CA ALA A 27 -6.98 8.10 16.40
C ALA A 27 -6.30 7.30 15.29
N THR A 28 -5.06 6.86 15.53
CA THR A 28 -4.30 6.00 14.61
C THR A 28 -5.05 4.71 14.30
N LYS A 29 -5.58 4.02 15.31
CA LYS A 29 -6.39 2.80 15.12
C LYS A 29 -7.63 3.05 14.27
N ARG A 30 -8.31 4.18 14.46
CA ARG A 30 -9.49 4.56 13.67
C ARG A 30 -9.13 4.79 12.20
N VAL A 31 -8.03 5.50 11.93
CA VAL A 31 -7.54 5.73 10.56
C VAL A 31 -7.13 4.42 9.89
N LEU A 32 -6.33 3.58 10.56
CA LEU A 32 -5.92 2.30 10.00
C LEU A 32 -7.13 1.41 9.66
N ARG A 33 -8.13 1.36 10.54
CA ARG A 33 -9.39 0.64 10.26
C ARG A 33 -10.13 1.20 9.06
N ALA A 34 -10.16 2.52 8.89
CA ALA A 34 -10.80 3.15 7.73
C ALA A 34 -10.10 2.77 6.43
N ILE A 35 -8.76 2.75 6.42
CA ILE A 35 -7.96 2.33 5.26
C ILE A 35 -8.24 0.86 4.91
N LEU A 36 -8.25 -0.04 5.90
CA LEU A 36 -8.54 -1.46 5.67
C LEU A 36 -9.96 -1.68 5.12
N LYS A 37 -10.97 -0.97 5.67
CA LYS A 37 -12.33 -1.02 5.13
C LYS A 37 -12.43 -0.48 3.71
N ALA A 38 -11.64 0.54 3.37
CA ALA A 38 -11.59 1.07 2.02
C ALA A 38 -10.96 0.06 1.05
N ALA A 39 -9.90 -0.65 1.47
CA ALA A 39 -9.32 -1.74 0.69
C ALA A 39 -10.33 -2.87 0.44
N ASP A 40 -11.07 -3.28 1.47
CA ASP A 40 -12.14 -4.28 1.33
C ASP A 40 -13.23 -3.80 0.35
N PHE A 41 -13.63 -2.52 0.42
CA PHE A 41 -14.59 -1.92 -0.51
C PHE A 41 -14.08 -1.95 -1.96
N CYS A 42 -12.82 -1.52 -2.19
CA CYS A 42 -12.19 -1.56 -3.51
C CYS A 42 -12.15 -2.97 -4.11
N ALA A 43 -11.91 -4.00 -3.27
CA ALA A 43 -11.90 -5.39 -3.71
C ALA A 43 -13.30 -5.94 -3.99
N SER A 44 -14.28 -5.63 -3.12
CA SER A 44 -15.64 -6.19 -3.22
C SER A 44 -16.52 -5.51 -4.27
N ASP A 45 -16.31 -4.21 -4.53
CA ASP A 45 -17.09 -3.42 -5.48
C ASP A 45 -16.19 -2.41 -6.22
N PRO A 46 -15.33 -2.87 -7.14
CA PRO A 46 -14.42 -2.01 -7.89
C PRO A 46 -15.17 -1.03 -8.81
N THR A 47 -16.38 -1.35 -9.24
CA THR A 47 -17.24 -0.49 -10.08
C THR A 47 -17.68 0.76 -9.32
N SER A 48 -18.21 0.60 -8.10
CA SER A 48 -18.59 1.75 -7.28
C SER A 48 -17.39 2.51 -6.75
N ALA A 49 -16.29 1.81 -6.42
CA ALA A 49 -15.03 2.46 -6.06
C ALA A 49 -14.47 3.32 -7.21
N ALA A 50 -14.53 2.84 -8.46
CA ALA A 50 -14.09 3.60 -9.63
C ALA A 50 -14.92 4.88 -9.83
N ARG A 51 -16.25 4.81 -9.70
CA ARG A 51 -17.11 6.01 -9.71
C ARG A 51 -16.72 6.99 -8.61
N ALA A 52 -16.58 6.51 -7.38
CA ALA A 52 -16.20 7.35 -6.25
C ALA A 52 -14.83 8.05 -6.43
N LEU A 53 -13.87 7.41 -7.12
CA LEU A 53 -12.59 8.02 -7.44
C LEU A 53 -12.73 9.17 -8.45
N VAL A 54 -13.55 9.00 -9.49
CA VAL A 54 -13.78 10.02 -10.52
C VAL A 54 -14.63 11.17 -10.00
N ASP A 55 -15.72 10.88 -9.30
CA ASP A 55 -16.64 11.90 -8.75
C ASP A 55 -15.92 12.83 -7.77
N ARG A 56 -14.88 12.33 -7.09
CA ARG A 56 -14.04 13.11 -6.17
C ARG A 56 -12.82 13.74 -6.83
N GLY A 57 -12.64 13.57 -8.14
CA GLY A 57 -11.55 14.15 -8.92
C GLY A 57 -10.17 13.51 -8.68
N PHE A 58 -10.10 12.30 -8.12
CA PHE A 58 -8.82 11.60 -7.91
C PHE A 58 -8.26 11.01 -9.19
N LEU A 59 -9.13 10.56 -10.09
CA LEU A 59 -8.74 10.05 -11.41
C LEU A 59 -9.61 10.67 -12.50
N PRO A 60 -9.04 10.95 -13.68
CA PRO A 60 -9.74 11.67 -14.74
C PRO A 60 -10.73 10.80 -15.53
N SER A 61 -10.69 9.47 -15.38
CA SER A 61 -11.47 8.53 -16.18
C SER A 61 -11.93 7.34 -15.36
N TYR A 62 -13.19 6.96 -15.57
CA TYR A 62 -13.80 5.79 -14.95
C TYR A 62 -13.13 4.49 -15.40
N ASP A 63 -12.86 4.33 -16.69
CA ASP A 63 -12.25 3.12 -17.23
C ASP A 63 -10.82 2.93 -16.72
N LEU A 64 -10.07 4.02 -16.60
CA LEU A 64 -8.76 4.01 -15.97
C LEU A 64 -8.88 3.59 -14.50
N ALA A 65 -9.78 4.21 -13.75
CA ALA A 65 -9.99 3.89 -12.33
C ALA A 65 -10.38 2.42 -12.12
N LEU A 66 -11.31 1.91 -12.91
CA LEU A 66 -11.76 0.52 -12.84
C LEU A 66 -10.62 -0.44 -13.19
N THR A 67 -9.88 -0.17 -14.27
CA THR A 67 -8.71 -0.97 -14.67
C THR A 67 -7.66 -0.99 -13.57
N THR A 68 -7.36 0.16 -12.96
CA THR A 68 -6.42 0.23 -11.83
C THR A 68 -6.92 -0.62 -10.66
N LEU A 69 -8.19 -0.49 -10.25
CA LEU A 69 -8.75 -1.21 -9.11
C LEU A 69 -8.73 -2.74 -9.33
N GLN A 70 -9.10 -3.21 -10.53
CA GLN A 70 -9.10 -4.64 -10.87
C GLN A 70 -7.69 -5.25 -10.91
N ASN A 71 -6.68 -4.46 -11.26
CA ASN A 71 -5.29 -4.91 -11.32
C ASN A 71 -4.52 -4.72 -10.01
N THR A 72 -5.07 -3.95 -9.07
CA THR A 72 -4.49 -3.72 -7.75
C THR A 72 -5.13 -4.70 -6.79
N ALA A 73 -4.43 -5.77 -6.41
CA ALA A 73 -4.96 -6.85 -5.57
C ALA A 73 -5.16 -6.41 -4.11
N HIS A 74 -6.17 -5.57 -3.86
CA HIS A 74 -6.45 -4.93 -2.57
C HIS A 74 -6.77 -5.92 -1.44
N ASP A 75 -7.24 -7.12 -1.77
CA ASP A 75 -7.59 -8.20 -0.83
C ASP A 75 -6.44 -9.15 -0.53
N LYS A 76 -5.35 -9.10 -1.29
CA LYS A 76 -4.22 -10.04 -1.18
C LYS A 76 -3.13 -9.59 -0.21
N TRP A 77 -3.31 -8.47 0.48
CA TRP A 77 -2.28 -7.94 1.38
C TRP A 77 -1.84 -8.99 2.43
N ARG A 78 -2.75 -9.83 2.93
CA ARG A 78 -2.40 -10.90 3.89
C ARG A 78 -1.50 -12.01 3.34
N ALA A 79 -1.29 -12.08 2.03
CA ALA A 79 -0.47 -13.11 1.40
C ALA A 79 1.03 -12.76 1.39
N TYR A 80 1.39 -11.50 1.67
CA TYR A 80 2.77 -11.03 1.61
C TYR A 80 3.39 -10.85 3.00
N ASP A 81 4.70 -11.06 3.09
CA ASP A 81 5.50 -10.78 4.28
C ASP A 81 5.98 -9.31 4.28
N ALA A 82 5.64 -8.58 5.35
CA ALA A 82 5.97 -7.17 5.48
C ALA A 82 7.46 -6.95 5.78
N GLU A 83 8.06 -7.79 6.61
CA GLU A 83 9.47 -7.70 6.96
C GLU A 83 10.32 -8.05 5.74
N ASP A 84 9.98 -9.11 5.02
CA ASP A 84 10.69 -9.51 3.80
C ASP A 84 10.56 -8.45 2.70
N SER A 85 9.39 -7.81 2.57
CA SER A 85 9.20 -6.68 1.65
C SER A 85 10.11 -5.51 1.99
N VAL A 86 10.19 -5.09 3.26
CA VAL A 86 11.10 -4.02 3.68
C VAL A 86 12.55 -4.43 3.40
N ARG A 87 12.92 -5.68 3.70
CA ARG A 87 14.27 -6.21 3.46
C ARG A 87 14.65 -6.16 1.97
N PHE A 88 13.74 -6.60 1.10
CA PHE A 88 13.92 -6.60 -0.34
C PHE A 88 14.16 -5.18 -0.87
N TYR A 89 13.27 -4.23 -0.55
CA TYR A 89 13.40 -2.86 -1.05
C TYR A 89 14.59 -2.12 -0.42
N ALA A 90 14.90 -2.35 0.86
CA ALA A 90 16.11 -1.82 1.49
C ALA A 90 17.38 -2.29 0.76
N LEU A 91 17.44 -3.56 0.35
CA LEU A 91 18.59 -4.08 -0.38
C LEU A 91 18.72 -3.42 -1.76
N ARG A 92 17.60 -3.32 -2.52
CA ARG A 92 17.59 -2.64 -3.83
C ARG A 92 18.02 -1.17 -3.72
N MET A 93 17.52 -0.45 -2.72
CA MET A 93 17.88 0.96 -2.51
C MET A 93 19.36 1.13 -2.10
N LYS A 94 19.94 0.17 -1.37
CA LYS A 94 21.36 0.21 -1.03
C LYS A 94 22.24 -0.05 -2.25
N GLU A 95 21.90 -1.04 -3.06
CA GLU A 95 22.64 -1.41 -4.28
C GLU A 95 22.69 -0.27 -5.30
N THR A 96 21.62 0.53 -5.38
CA THR A 96 21.56 1.72 -6.25
C THR A 96 22.14 2.99 -5.61
N GLY A 97 22.58 2.92 -4.34
CA GLY A 97 23.13 4.06 -3.62
C GLY A 97 22.10 5.08 -3.12
N MET A 98 20.80 4.77 -3.17
CA MET A 98 19.74 5.62 -2.62
C MET A 98 19.79 5.72 -1.09
N ILE A 99 20.26 4.67 -0.42
CA ILE A 99 20.48 4.63 1.03
C ILE A 99 21.86 4.07 1.38
N LYS A 100 22.37 4.46 2.55
CA LYS A 100 23.63 3.93 3.10
C LYS A 100 23.42 2.71 4.01
N SER A 101 22.31 2.69 4.75
CA SER A 101 21.98 1.64 5.73
C SER A 101 21.76 0.28 5.07
N SER A 102 22.17 -0.81 5.74
CA SER A 102 21.83 -2.16 5.31
C SER A 102 20.40 -2.53 5.70
N PRO A 103 19.80 -3.56 5.06
CA PRO A 103 18.52 -4.10 5.49
C PRO A 103 18.50 -4.52 6.97
N GLN A 104 19.61 -5.05 7.50
CA GLN A 104 19.76 -5.45 8.91
C GLN A 104 19.82 -4.27 9.89
N THR A 105 20.05 -3.04 9.41
CA THR A 105 20.01 -1.83 10.25
C THR A 105 18.63 -1.17 10.23
N ILE A 106 17.84 -1.42 9.19
CA ILE A 106 16.49 -0.85 9.03
C ILE A 106 15.45 -1.62 9.84
N LEU A 107 15.62 -2.95 9.93
CA LEU A 107 14.82 -3.86 10.73
C LEU A 107 15.41 -4.03 12.12
#